data_AF-A0A0K2UTJ6-F1
#
_entry.id   AF-A0A0K2UTJ6-F1
#
_cell.length_a   1.000
_cell.length_b   1.000
_cell.length_c   1.000
_cell.angle_alpha   90.00
_cell.angle_beta   90.00
_cell.angle_gamma   90.00
#
_symmetry.space_group_name_H-M   'P 1'
#
loop_
_entity.id
_entity.type
_entity.pdbx_description
1 polymer ?
#
loop_
_entity_poly.entity_id
_entity_poly.type
_entity_poly.pdbx_seq_one_letter_code
_entity_poly.pdbx_strand_id
1 'polypeptide(L)'
;LHMVSNRVAHRDLKSDNILLEYSGSKDFPHLVITDFGCSIGTLSIPYQSFDVNKGGNPALMAPEIKEARPGTFVKLDYRKADLWAASNIAYEIFGSPNPAYQRNGVSQLPELVPNNIKELIKSIGKDDPNERISPLLAADICQLLLWAPPSWFDSYDDIKEDVVLQWLLTITTKVLCEARFAKDEQELKEFKLVSTFLRRICLTSLMDALHWIRECY
;
A
#
# COMPACT_ATOMS: atom_id res chain seq x y z
N LEU A 1 1.17 1.10 -5.47
CA LEU A 1 0.40 1.95 -6.42
C LEU A 1 1.21 2.38 -7.65
N HIS A 2 2.33 3.10 -7.50
CA HIS A 2 3.11 3.61 -8.63
C HIS A 2 3.45 2.54 -9.69
N MET A 3 3.89 1.35 -9.26
CA MET A 3 4.16 0.22 -10.16
C MET A 3 2.91 -0.20 -10.94
N VAL A 4 1.80 -0.45 -10.24
CA VAL A 4 0.50 -0.82 -10.83
C VAL A 4 0.00 0.22 -11.85
N SER A 5 0.11 1.51 -11.54
CA SER A 5 -0.27 2.59 -12.47
C SER A 5 0.56 2.59 -13.76
N ASN A 6 1.82 2.12 -13.68
CA ASN A 6 2.71 1.95 -14.83
C ASN A 6 2.70 0.52 -15.40
N ARG A 7 1.70 -0.29 -15.02
CA ARG A 7 1.56 -1.70 -15.42
C ARG A 7 2.75 -2.59 -15.06
N VAL A 8 3.46 -2.26 -13.99
CA VAL A 8 4.56 -3.06 -13.46
C VAL A 8 4.09 -3.88 -12.26
N ALA A 9 4.42 -5.17 -12.25
CA ALA A 9 4.34 -6.03 -11.06
C ALA A 9 5.76 -6.45 -10.65
N HIS A 10 6.10 -6.29 -9.37
CA HIS A 10 7.42 -6.60 -8.84
C HIS A 10 7.66 -8.10 -8.73
N ARG A 11 6.66 -8.86 -8.24
CA ARG A 11 6.65 -10.34 -8.13
C ARG A 11 7.70 -10.97 -7.22
N ASP A 12 8.54 -10.15 -6.58
CA ASP A 12 9.51 -10.58 -5.56
C ASP A 12 9.63 -9.57 -4.41
N LEU A 13 8.49 -8.99 -3.97
CA LEU A 13 8.49 -8.11 -2.80
C LEU A 13 8.75 -8.94 -1.53
N LYS A 14 9.75 -8.51 -0.76
CA LYS A 14 10.18 -9.04 0.53
C LYS A 14 11.00 -7.96 1.25
N SER A 15 11.19 -8.09 2.54
CA SER A 15 11.95 -7.12 3.33
C SER A 15 13.40 -6.95 2.85
N ASP A 16 14.06 -8.01 2.35
CA ASP A 16 15.40 -7.92 1.74
C ASP A 16 15.46 -6.99 0.52
N ASN A 17 14.35 -6.87 -0.22
CA ASN A 17 14.23 -6.05 -1.42
C ASN A 17 13.65 -4.65 -1.11
N ILE A 18 13.66 -4.26 0.16
CA ILE A 18 13.28 -2.93 0.64
C ILE A 18 14.48 -2.31 1.32
N LEU A 19 14.99 -1.21 0.75
CA LEU A 19 16.11 -0.47 1.33
C LEU A 19 15.59 0.76 2.08
N LEU A 20 16.27 1.09 3.17
CA LEU A 20 15.99 2.26 3.99
C LEU A 20 17.15 3.24 3.89
N GLU A 21 16.86 4.46 3.45
CA GLU A 21 17.78 5.58 3.46
C GLU A 21 17.52 6.48 4.68
N TYR A 22 18.49 6.51 5.58
CA TYR A 22 18.47 7.37 6.76
C TYR A 22 19.16 8.69 6.45
N SER A 23 18.47 9.79 6.73
CA SER A 23 18.94 11.13 6.43
C SER A 23 18.84 11.94 7.73
N GLY A 24 19.90 11.84 8.54
CA GLY A 24 19.90 12.32 9.93
C GLY A 24 19.30 11.33 10.93
N SER A 25 18.02 11.49 11.28
CA SER A 25 17.37 10.69 12.34
C SER A 25 17.00 9.27 11.86
N LYS A 26 16.88 8.35 12.83
CA LYS A 26 16.40 6.98 12.57
C LYS A 26 14.88 6.88 12.47
N ASP A 27 14.17 7.95 12.81
CA ASP A 27 12.73 7.94 13.01
C ASP A 27 11.95 8.07 11.68
N PHE A 28 12.57 8.66 10.65
CA PHE A 28 11.93 8.92 9.34
C PHE A 28 12.76 8.41 8.16
N PRO A 29 12.97 7.08 8.05
CA PRO A 29 13.68 6.49 6.92
C PRO A 29 12.91 6.68 5.61
N HIS A 30 13.64 6.88 4.51
CA HIS A 30 13.05 6.83 3.17
C HIS A 30 13.11 5.39 2.66
N LEU A 31 11.93 4.82 2.41
CA LEU A 31 11.78 3.45 1.93
C LEU A 31 11.81 3.42 0.40
N VAL A 32 12.67 2.58 -0.16
CA VAL A 32 12.73 2.31 -1.60
C VAL A 32 12.61 0.83 -1.90
N ILE A 33 11.89 0.49 -2.96
CA ILE A 33 11.81 -0.87 -3.50
C ILE A 33 13.01 -1.06 -4.43
N THR A 34 13.72 -2.18 -4.27
CA THR A 34 14.88 -2.57 -5.10
C THR A 34 14.68 -3.96 -5.71
N ASP A 35 15.64 -4.38 -6.55
CA ASP A 35 15.70 -5.69 -7.21
C ASP A 35 14.48 -6.03 -8.10
N PHE A 36 14.42 -5.34 -9.24
CA PHE A 36 13.42 -5.59 -10.26
C PHE A 36 13.74 -6.80 -11.17
N GLY A 37 14.67 -7.69 -10.79
CA GLY A 37 15.08 -8.84 -11.60
C GLY A 37 13.95 -9.83 -11.90
N CYS A 38 12.97 -9.92 -11.00
CA CYS A 38 11.76 -10.72 -11.17
C CYS A 38 10.55 -9.91 -11.68
N SER A 39 10.69 -8.61 -11.92
CA SER A 39 9.57 -7.76 -12.30
C SER A 39 9.07 -8.02 -13.72
N ILE A 40 7.86 -7.55 -14.02
CA ILE A 40 7.29 -7.63 -15.36
C ILE A 40 6.49 -6.37 -15.69
N GLY A 41 6.62 -5.88 -16.93
CA GLY A 41 5.92 -4.70 -17.46
C GLY A 41 4.49 -4.97 -17.94
N THR A 42 3.79 -5.91 -17.31
CA THR A 42 2.35 -6.11 -17.48
C THR A 42 1.74 -6.63 -16.17
N LEU A 43 0.47 -6.34 -15.93
CA LEU A 43 -0.26 -6.88 -14.78
C LEU A 43 -1.01 -8.17 -15.09
N SER A 44 -0.97 -8.64 -16.34
CA SER A 44 -1.61 -9.89 -16.72
C SER A 44 -0.77 -10.63 -17.74
N ILE A 45 -0.54 -11.93 -17.51
CA ILE A 45 0.17 -12.82 -18.44
C ILE A 45 -0.64 -14.09 -18.72
N PRO A 46 -0.62 -14.61 -19.96
CA PRO A 46 -1.16 -15.93 -20.26
C PRO A 46 -0.44 -17.02 -19.45
N TYR A 47 -1.20 -18.03 -19.01
CA TYR A 47 -0.68 -19.15 -18.22
C TYR A 47 -1.07 -20.49 -18.87
N GLN A 48 -0.26 -20.90 -19.84
CA GLN A 48 -0.57 -22.04 -20.72
C GLN A 48 0.11 -23.34 -20.27
N SER A 49 1.23 -23.26 -19.55
CA SER A 49 1.93 -24.41 -18.98
C SER A 49 2.50 -24.08 -17.60
N PHE A 50 2.91 -25.12 -16.85
CA PHE A 50 3.55 -24.96 -15.55
C PHE A 50 4.96 -24.34 -15.60
N ASP A 51 5.57 -24.24 -16.80
CA ASP A 51 6.91 -23.68 -16.98
C ASP A 51 6.93 -22.15 -16.95
N VAL A 52 5.75 -21.50 -17.00
CA VAL A 52 5.64 -20.05 -16.91
C VAL A 52 6.11 -19.59 -15.53
N ASN A 53 7.13 -18.74 -15.51
CA ASN A 53 7.66 -18.16 -14.29
C ASN A 53 6.62 -17.23 -13.62
N LYS A 54 6.18 -17.63 -12.43
CA LYS A 54 5.17 -16.93 -11.62
C LYS A 54 5.73 -15.78 -10.77
N GLY A 55 7.03 -15.70 -10.53
CA GLY A 55 7.67 -14.72 -9.64
C GLY A 55 8.90 -15.27 -8.90
N GLY A 56 9.46 -14.46 -8.00
CA GLY A 56 10.75 -14.74 -7.33
C GLY A 56 10.67 -15.32 -5.92
N ASN A 57 9.59 -15.08 -5.17
CA ASN A 57 9.44 -15.52 -3.78
C ASN A 57 8.16 -16.34 -3.59
N PRO A 58 8.24 -17.69 -3.56
CA PRO A 58 7.09 -18.56 -3.36
C PRO A 58 6.35 -18.37 -2.03
N ALA A 59 7.02 -17.90 -0.98
CA ALA A 59 6.40 -17.69 0.33
C ALA A 59 5.49 -16.46 0.33
N LEU A 60 5.91 -15.36 -0.31
CA LEU A 60 5.12 -14.13 -0.45
C LEU A 60 4.34 -14.05 -1.77
N MET A 61 4.28 -15.15 -2.52
CA MET A 61 3.46 -15.23 -3.72
C MET A 61 1.98 -15.20 -3.34
N ALA A 62 1.24 -14.28 -3.94
CA ALA A 62 -0.18 -14.12 -3.65
C ALA A 62 -1.00 -15.38 -3.99
N PRO A 63 -2.04 -15.72 -3.21
CA PRO A 63 -2.82 -16.95 -3.39
C PRO A 63 -3.36 -17.11 -4.81
N GLU A 64 -3.85 -16.02 -5.42
CA GLU A 64 -4.39 -16.02 -6.79
C GLU A 64 -3.34 -16.37 -7.86
N ILE A 65 -2.05 -16.20 -7.57
CA ILE A 65 -0.94 -16.57 -8.45
C ILE A 65 -0.46 -17.98 -8.12
N LYS A 66 -0.27 -18.26 -6.84
CA LYS A 66 0.25 -19.53 -6.33
C LYS A 66 -0.65 -20.69 -6.74
N GLU A 67 -1.94 -20.57 -6.44
CA GLU A 67 -2.95 -21.63 -6.64
C GLU A 67 -3.49 -21.72 -8.07
N ALA A 68 -3.14 -20.75 -8.94
CA ALA A 68 -3.54 -20.77 -10.33
C ALA A 68 -3.02 -22.03 -11.06
N ARG A 69 -3.90 -22.61 -11.90
CA ARG A 69 -3.60 -23.76 -12.77
C ARG A 69 -3.57 -23.35 -14.25
N PRO A 70 -2.64 -23.87 -15.05
CA PRO A 70 -2.50 -23.46 -16.43
C PRO A 70 -3.67 -23.95 -17.29
N GLY A 71 -3.97 -23.23 -18.37
CA GLY A 71 -4.99 -23.59 -19.34
C GLY A 71 -5.03 -22.62 -20.52
N THR A 72 -5.70 -23.02 -21.61
CA THR A 72 -5.68 -22.31 -22.91
C THR A 72 -6.01 -20.82 -22.83
N PHE A 73 -6.90 -20.43 -21.91
CA PHE A 73 -7.36 -19.05 -21.72
C PHE A 73 -7.12 -18.51 -20.31
N VAL A 74 -6.34 -19.24 -19.49
CA VAL A 74 -6.04 -18.81 -18.13
C VAL A 74 -4.98 -17.70 -18.17
N LYS A 75 -5.15 -16.71 -17.31
CA LYS A 75 -4.18 -15.64 -17.10
C LYS A 75 -3.83 -15.52 -15.63
N LEU A 76 -2.57 -15.23 -15.34
CA LEU A 76 -2.14 -14.78 -14.02
C LEU A 76 -2.39 -13.27 -13.94
N ASP A 77 -3.05 -12.83 -12.87
CA ASP A 77 -3.42 -11.45 -12.65
C ASP A 77 -2.67 -10.88 -11.44
N TYR A 78 -1.72 -9.99 -11.71
CA TYR A 78 -0.84 -9.38 -10.72
C TYR A 78 -1.35 -8.04 -10.20
N ARG A 79 -2.55 -7.57 -10.58
CA ARG A 79 -3.07 -6.24 -10.22
C ARG A 79 -3.08 -5.98 -8.71
N LYS A 80 -3.21 -7.02 -7.87
CA LYS A 80 -3.18 -6.93 -6.40
C LYS A 80 -2.15 -7.86 -5.74
N ALA A 81 -1.29 -8.51 -6.52
CA ALA A 81 -0.35 -9.51 -6.00
C ALA A 81 0.75 -8.90 -5.12
N ASP A 82 1.35 -7.79 -5.57
CA ASP A 82 2.35 -7.06 -4.78
C ASP A 82 1.76 -6.50 -3.47
N LEU A 83 0.45 -6.21 -3.46
CA LEU A 83 -0.25 -5.71 -2.29
C LEU A 83 -0.43 -6.81 -1.21
N TRP A 84 -0.58 -8.07 -1.62
CA TRP A 84 -0.53 -9.22 -0.72
C TRP A 84 0.85 -9.38 -0.06
N ALA A 85 1.93 -9.23 -0.83
CA ALA A 85 3.28 -9.26 -0.24
C ALA A 85 3.46 -8.12 0.77
N ALA A 86 2.95 -6.92 0.47
CA ALA A 86 2.98 -5.79 1.38
C ALA A 86 2.21 -6.03 2.69
N SER A 87 1.08 -6.76 2.68
CA SER A 87 0.34 -7.08 3.90
C SER A 87 1.16 -7.93 4.87
N ASN A 88 1.92 -8.88 4.34
CA ASN A 88 2.80 -9.76 5.12
C ASN A 88 4.02 -8.99 5.66
N ILE A 89 4.63 -8.14 4.84
CA ILE A 89 5.75 -7.26 5.24
C ILE A 89 5.29 -6.26 6.31
N ALA A 90 4.03 -5.82 6.31
CA ALA A 90 3.52 -4.92 7.33
C ALA A 90 3.65 -5.48 8.75
N TYR A 91 3.54 -6.81 8.94
CA TYR A 91 3.81 -7.42 10.24
C TYR A 91 5.25 -7.16 10.69
N GLU A 92 6.24 -7.29 9.80
CA GLU A 92 7.64 -7.03 10.10
C GLU A 92 7.87 -5.55 10.45
N ILE A 93 7.20 -4.63 9.74
CA ILE A 93 7.25 -3.19 10.03
C ILE A 93 6.77 -2.90 11.46
N PHE A 94 5.73 -3.60 11.93
CA PHE A 94 5.21 -3.47 13.29
C PHE A 94 5.89 -4.38 14.32
N GLY A 95 7.04 -4.98 13.99
CA GLY A 95 7.84 -5.80 14.90
C GLY A 95 7.28 -7.20 15.15
N SER A 96 6.28 -7.62 14.38
CA SER A 96 5.72 -8.97 14.43
C SER A 96 6.36 -9.89 13.41
N PRO A 97 6.39 -11.22 13.65
CA PRO A 97 6.83 -12.18 12.65
C PRO A 97 5.96 -12.12 11.39
N ASN A 98 6.56 -12.24 10.21
CA ASN A 98 5.81 -12.33 8.96
C ASN A 98 4.97 -13.64 8.93
N PRO A 99 3.64 -13.57 8.73
CA PRO A 99 2.76 -14.75 8.69
C PRO A 99 3.17 -15.79 7.64
N ALA A 100 3.60 -15.36 6.45
CA ALA A 100 3.98 -16.25 5.36
C ALA A 100 5.22 -17.11 5.66
N TYR A 101 6.05 -16.68 6.60
CA TYR A 101 7.22 -17.45 7.07
C TYR A 101 6.91 -18.30 8.31
N GLN A 102 5.71 -18.18 8.90
CA GLN A 102 5.31 -19.00 10.04
C GLN A 102 4.77 -20.35 9.58
N ARG A 103 5.12 -21.43 10.30
CA ARG A 103 4.62 -22.78 10.01
C ARG A 103 3.10 -22.90 10.11
N ASN A 104 2.48 -22.16 11.02
CA ASN A 104 1.03 -22.14 11.22
C ASN A 104 0.35 -21.02 10.42
N GLY A 105 1.10 -20.16 9.72
CA GLY A 105 0.56 -19.00 9.01
C GLY A 105 -0.05 -17.91 9.91
N VAL A 106 0.14 -17.98 11.23
CA VAL A 106 -0.50 -17.05 12.18
C VAL A 106 0.55 -16.11 12.76
N SER A 107 0.27 -14.82 12.65
CA SER A 107 0.98 -13.77 13.38
C SER A 107 -0.02 -12.76 13.93
N GLN A 108 0.31 -12.14 15.05
CA GLN A 108 -0.53 -11.14 15.71
C GLN A 108 0.19 -9.79 15.69
N LEU A 109 -0.54 -8.73 15.32
CA LEU A 109 -0.04 -7.36 15.42
C LEU A 109 -0.12 -6.91 16.88
N PRO A 110 0.83 -6.10 17.37
CA PRO A 110 0.80 -5.58 18.74
C PRO A 110 -0.46 -4.75 19.02
N GLU A 111 -0.86 -4.67 20.29
CA GLU A 111 -2.02 -3.88 20.71
C GLU A 111 -1.88 -2.39 20.33
N LEU A 112 -0.66 -1.86 20.39
CA LEU A 112 -0.32 -0.47 20.06
C LEU A 112 -0.65 -0.09 18.60
N VAL A 113 -0.75 -1.05 17.69
CA VAL A 113 -1.11 -0.77 16.29
C VAL A 113 -2.57 -0.33 16.24
N PRO A 114 -2.90 0.85 15.68
CA PRO A 114 -4.28 1.33 15.56
C PRO A 114 -5.20 0.33 14.85
N ASN A 115 -6.46 0.23 15.27
CA ASN A 115 -7.42 -0.75 14.74
C ASN A 115 -7.66 -0.58 13.23
N ASN A 116 -7.77 0.65 12.75
CA ASN A 116 -7.87 0.96 11.32
C ASN A 116 -6.66 0.45 10.51
N ILE A 117 -5.44 0.49 11.07
CA ILE A 117 -4.23 -0.08 10.44
C ILE A 117 -4.27 -1.61 10.47
N LYS A 118 -4.69 -2.21 11.60
CA LYS A 118 -4.88 -3.67 11.68
C LYS A 118 -5.89 -4.14 10.62
N GLU A 119 -6.99 -3.42 10.47
CA GLU A 119 -8.04 -3.75 9.50
C GLU A 119 -7.61 -3.49 8.06
N LEU A 120 -6.79 -2.46 7.83
CA LEU A 120 -6.17 -2.22 6.54
C LEU A 120 -5.27 -3.40 6.15
N ILE A 121 -4.38 -3.83 7.05
CA ILE A 121 -3.46 -4.96 6.82
C ILE A 121 -4.23 -6.24 6.48
N LYS A 122 -5.32 -6.54 7.22
CA LYS A 122 -6.21 -7.65 6.87
C LYS A 122 -6.87 -7.47 5.51
N SER A 123 -7.38 -6.28 5.20
CA SER A 123 -8.08 -5.97 3.95
C SER A 123 -7.18 -6.05 2.72
N ILE A 124 -5.92 -5.66 2.84
CA ILE A 124 -4.91 -5.83 1.79
C ILE A 124 -4.34 -7.26 1.74
N GLY A 125 -4.51 -8.02 2.82
CA GLY A 125 -4.11 -9.41 2.98
C GLY A 125 -5.26 -10.40 2.91
N LYS A 126 -6.29 -10.15 2.11
CA LYS A 126 -7.34 -11.15 1.83
C LYS A 126 -6.90 -12.12 0.73
N ASP A 127 -7.22 -13.40 0.91
CA ASP A 127 -6.87 -14.45 -0.05
C ASP A 127 -7.57 -14.26 -1.40
N ASP A 128 -8.88 -13.99 -1.39
CA ASP A 128 -9.62 -13.65 -2.61
C ASP A 128 -9.24 -12.24 -3.08
N PRO A 129 -8.61 -12.09 -4.27
CA PRO A 129 -8.26 -10.78 -4.79
C PRO A 129 -9.48 -9.91 -5.09
N ASN A 130 -10.70 -10.45 -5.22
CA ASN A 130 -11.91 -9.64 -5.40
C ASN A 130 -12.33 -8.95 -4.10
N GLU A 131 -12.14 -9.60 -2.96
CA GLU A 131 -12.39 -9.00 -1.65
C GLU A 131 -11.23 -8.11 -1.17
N ARG A 132 -10.00 -8.37 -1.65
CA ARG A 132 -8.83 -7.56 -1.33
C ARG A 132 -9.01 -6.15 -1.87
N ILE A 133 -8.80 -5.12 -1.05
CA ILE A 133 -8.96 -3.73 -1.51
C ILE A 133 -7.93 -3.37 -2.61
N SER A 134 -8.22 -2.31 -3.38
CA SER A 134 -7.34 -1.90 -4.47
C SER A 134 -6.06 -1.23 -3.94
N PRO A 135 -4.93 -1.27 -4.69
CA PRO A 135 -3.71 -0.54 -4.32
C PRO A 135 -3.90 0.98 -4.25
N LEU A 136 -4.90 1.53 -4.95
CA LEU A 136 -5.25 2.94 -4.89
C LEU A 136 -5.95 3.26 -3.57
N LEU A 137 -7.01 2.51 -3.25
CA LEU A 137 -7.78 2.68 -2.02
C LEU A 137 -6.90 2.51 -0.78
N ALA A 138 -6.06 1.46 -0.74
CA ALA A 138 -5.11 1.24 0.35
C ALA A 138 -4.13 2.42 0.54
N ALA A 139 -3.63 2.98 -0.57
CA ALA A 139 -2.72 4.11 -0.51
C ALA A 139 -3.43 5.40 -0.06
N ASP A 140 -4.70 5.60 -0.44
CA ASP A 140 -5.50 6.75 0.00
C ASP A 140 -5.87 6.65 1.48
N ILE A 141 -6.21 5.46 1.97
CA ILE A 141 -6.42 5.21 3.40
C ILE A 141 -5.18 5.60 4.21
N CYS A 142 -3.99 5.12 3.82
CA CYS A 142 -2.75 5.51 4.51
C CYS A 142 -2.52 7.02 4.51
N GLN A 143 -2.85 7.72 3.42
CA GLN A 143 -2.66 9.18 3.33
C GLN A 143 -3.67 9.94 4.19
N LEU A 144 -4.93 9.50 4.22
CA LEU A 144 -5.93 10.08 5.11
C LEU A 144 -5.55 9.88 6.58
N LEU A 145 -5.12 8.68 6.97
CA LEU A 145 -4.72 8.41 8.35
C LEU A 145 -3.51 9.23 8.81
N LEU A 146 -2.64 9.65 7.88
CA LEU A 146 -1.49 10.50 8.18
C LEU A 146 -1.83 12.00 8.24
N TRP A 147 -2.71 12.48 7.35
CA TRP A 147 -2.82 13.92 7.06
C TRP A 147 -4.22 14.51 7.22
N ALA A 148 -5.26 13.69 7.31
CA ALA A 148 -6.61 14.19 7.50
C ALA A 148 -6.83 14.65 8.95
N PRO A 149 -7.71 15.63 9.19
CA PRO A 149 -8.07 16.03 10.54
C PRO A 149 -8.64 14.84 11.33
N PRO A 150 -8.19 14.59 12.58
CA PRO A 150 -8.70 13.47 13.38
C PRO A 150 -10.22 13.46 13.54
N SER A 151 -10.84 14.65 13.59
CA SER A 151 -12.30 14.80 13.70
C SER A 151 -13.09 14.20 12.53
N TRP A 152 -12.46 13.93 11.39
CA TRP A 152 -13.12 13.27 10.26
C TRP A 152 -13.45 11.81 10.54
N PHE A 153 -12.74 11.19 11.49
CA PHE A 153 -12.92 9.79 11.85
C PHE A 153 -13.91 9.61 13.01
N ASP A 154 -14.03 10.61 13.88
CA ASP A 154 -14.93 10.57 15.05
C ASP A 154 -16.33 11.16 14.78
N SER A 155 -16.53 11.81 13.62
CA SER A 155 -17.80 12.46 13.27
C SER A 155 -18.89 11.45 12.89
N TYR A 156 -20.09 11.64 13.43
CA TYR A 156 -21.30 10.96 12.94
C TYR A 156 -21.78 11.50 11.59
N ASP A 157 -21.60 12.80 11.35
CA ASP A 157 -22.03 13.43 10.11
C ASP A 157 -21.08 13.12 8.96
N ASP A 158 -21.65 12.98 7.76
CA ASP A 158 -20.88 12.79 6.54
C ASP A 158 -20.03 14.01 6.21
N ILE A 159 -18.75 13.73 5.92
CA ILE A 159 -17.82 14.75 5.44
C ILE A 159 -18.16 15.04 3.98
N LYS A 160 -18.54 16.28 3.72
CA LYS A 160 -18.91 16.73 2.39
C LYS A 160 -17.70 16.93 1.49
N GLU A 161 -17.90 16.77 0.18
CA GLU A 161 -16.84 16.93 -0.82
C GLU A 161 -16.17 18.31 -0.80
N ASP A 162 -16.91 19.39 -0.52
CA ASP A 162 -16.37 20.75 -0.42
C ASP A 162 -15.38 20.90 0.74
N VAL A 163 -15.64 20.23 1.87
CA VAL A 163 -14.72 20.16 3.01
C VAL A 163 -13.43 19.45 2.61
N VAL A 164 -13.55 18.34 1.88
CA VAL A 164 -12.38 17.58 1.39
C VAL A 164 -11.56 18.40 0.38
N LEU A 165 -12.23 19.07 -0.56
CA LEU A 165 -11.56 19.95 -1.53
C LEU A 165 -10.82 21.10 -0.86
N GLN A 166 -11.41 21.71 0.18
CA GLN A 166 -10.76 22.78 0.93
C GLN A 166 -9.53 22.27 1.69
N TRP A 167 -9.59 21.07 2.26
CA TRP A 167 -8.43 20.41 2.88
C TRP A 167 -7.33 20.12 1.86
N LEU A 168 -7.68 19.60 0.68
CA LEU A 168 -6.74 19.37 -0.42
C LEU A 168 -6.05 20.66 -0.88
N LEU A 169 -6.80 21.75 -1.01
CA LEU A 169 -6.26 23.06 -1.34
C LEU A 169 -5.28 23.55 -0.26
N THR A 170 -5.62 23.34 1.01
CA THR A 170 -4.78 23.72 2.15
C THR A 170 -3.46 22.96 2.14
N ILE A 171 -3.51 21.63 2.00
CA ILE A 171 -2.30 20.80 1.93
C ILE A 171 -1.47 21.13 0.68
N THR A 172 -2.11 21.36 -0.46
CA THR A 172 -1.42 21.77 -1.70
C THR A 172 -0.68 23.08 -1.49
N THR A 173 -1.34 24.07 -0.88
CA THR A 173 -0.75 25.37 -0.56
C THR A 173 0.43 25.19 0.39
N LYS A 174 0.27 24.40 1.44
CA LYS A 174 1.35 24.09 2.39
C LYS A 174 2.58 23.53 1.69
N VAL A 175 2.41 22.50 0.85
CA VAL A 175 3.51 21.90 0.08
C VAL A 175 4.15 22.92 -0.87
N LEU A 176 3.37 23.69 -1.62
CA LEU A 176 3.91 24.64 -2.60
C LEU A 176 4.65 25.81 -1.95
N CYS A 177 4.16 26.30 -0.81
CA CYS A 177 4.71 27.47 -0.12
C CYS A 177 5.87 27.11 0.81
N GLU A 178 5.79 25.96 1.50
CA GLU A 178 6.72 25.63 2.60
C GLU A 178 7.81 24.63 2.19
N ALA A 179 7.61 23.79 1.16
CA ALA A 179 8.59 22.74 0.83
C ALA A 179 9.99 23.28 0.44
N ARG A 180 10.07 24.50 -0.09
CA ARG A 180 11.35 25.17 -0.40
C ARG A 180 12.08 25.68 0.84
N PHE A 181 11.39 25.77 1.96
CA PHE A 181 11.89 26.26 3.25
C PHE A 181 11.89 25.14 4.29
N ALA A 182 11.87 23.87 3.86
CA ALA A 182 11.96 22.72 4.76
C ALA A 182 13.19 22.87 5.66
N LYS A 183 12.96 22.73 6.97
CA LYS A 183 13.96 22.96 8.02
C LYS A 183 15.02 21.87 8.04
N ASP A 184 14.64 20.68 7.63
CA ASP A 184 15.48 19.49 7.59
C ASP A 184 15.01 18.52 6.49
N GLU A 185 15.77 17.43 6.32
CA GLU A 185 15.46 16.40 5.33
C GLU A 185 14.21 15.59 5.67
N GLN A 186 13.82 15.53 6.95
CA GLN A 186 12.62 14.83 7.39
C GLN A 186 11.38 15.56 6.88
N GLU A 187 11.28 16.87 7.14
CA GLU A 187 10.18 17.70 6.65
C GLU A 187 10.10 17.66 5.12
N LEU A 188 11.26 17.62 4.43
CA LEU A 188 11.31 17.43 2.99
C LEU A 188 10.77 16.06 2.53
N LYS A 189 11.02 14.98 3.28
CA LYS A 189 10.47 13.64 2.99
C LYS A 189 8.96 13.60 3.20
N GLU A 190 8.43 14.26 4.23
CA GLU A 190 6.99 14.42 4.43
C GLU A 190 6.36 15.16 3.25
N PHE A 191 6.94 16.30 2.84
CA PHE A 191 6.47 17.02 1.65
C PHE A 191 6.54 16.18 0.38
N LYS A 192 7.55 15.32 0.21
CA LYS A 192 7.61 14.37 -0.90
C LYS A 192 6.44 13.38 -0.83
N LEU A 193 6.14 12.80 0.34
CA LEU A 193 5.04 11.85 0.50
C LEU A 193 3.70 12.50 0.15
N VAL A 194 3.43 13.69 0.68
CA VAL A 194 2.24 14.47 0.36
C VAL A 194 2.20 14.84 -1.13
N SER A 195 3.32 15.26 -1.73
CA SER A 195 3.40 15.56 -3.16
C SER A 195 3.05 14.35 -4.03
N THR A 196 3.51 13.15 -3.66
CA THR A 196 3.17 11.93 -4.40
C THR A 196 1.70 11.57 -4.29
N PHE A 197 1.06 11.91 -3.16
CA PHE A 197 -0.39 11.80 -2.98
C PHE A 197 -1.13 12.82 -3.86
N LEU A 198 -0.79 14.11 -3.77
CA LEU A 198 -1.43 15.17 -4.56
C LEU A 198 -1.39 14.93 -6.07
N ARG A 199 -0.30 14.34 -6.59
CA ARG A 199 -0.13 14.04 -8.03
C ARG A 199 -1.10 12.99 -8.59
N ARG A 200 -1.73 12.19 -7.73
CA ARG A 200 -2.55 11.02 -8.13
C ARG A 200 -3.97 11.07 -7.57
N ILE A 201 -4.37 12.19 -6.97
CA ILE A 201 -5.64 12.31 -6.28
C ILE A 201 -6.81 12.18 -7.23
N CYS A 202 -7.81 11.43 -6.76
CA CYS A 202 -9.12 11.32 -7.36
C CYS A 202 -10.14 11.48 -6.23
N LEU A 203 -11.00 12.50 -6.32
CA LEU A 203 -11.92 12.84 -5.22
C LEU A 203 -12.83 11.66 -4.86
N THR A 204 -13.35 10.93 -5.84
CA THR A 204 -14.22 9.76 -5.60
C THR A 204 -13.49 8.67 -4.82
N SER A 205 -12.26 8.32 -5.21
CA SER A 205 -11.42 7.35 -4.49
C SER A 205 -11.11 7.79 -3.06
N LEU A 206 -10.93 9.09 -2.85
CA LEU A 206 -10.64 9.65 -1.54
C LEU A 206 -11.89 9.61 -0.63
N MET A 207 -13.07 9.88 -1.18
CA MET A 207 -14.34 9.71 -0.47
C MET A 207 -14.58 8.24 -0.12
N ASP A 208 -14.32 7.31 -1.04
CA ASP A 208 -14.39 5.86 -0.77
C ASP A 208 -13.44 5.46 0.37
N ALA A 209 -12.21 5.99 0.37
CA ALA A 209 -11.24 5.75 1.45
C ALA A 209 -11.72 6.29 2.80
N LEU A 210 -12.35 7.47 2.81
CA LEU A 210 -12.89 8.07 4.03
C LEU A 210 -14.07 7.26 4.58
N HIS A 211 -14.99 6.83 3.71
CA HIS A 211 -16.08 5.93 4.09
C HIS A 211 -15.54 4.61 4.65
N TRP A 212 -14.56 4.00 3.97
CA TRP A 212 -13.93 2.77 4.43
C TRP A 212 -13.31 2.92 5.82
N ILE A 213 -12.61 4.04 6.10
CA ILE A 213 -12.03 4.28 7.42
C ILE A 213 -13.13 4.35 8.47
N ARG A 214 -14.20 5.11 8.22
CA ARG A 214 -15.30 5.31 9.18
C ARG A 214 -16.10 4.02 9.45
N GLU A 215 -16.17 3.09 8.51
CA GLU A 215 -16.76 1.75 8.75
C GLU A 215 -15.88 0.87 9.64
N CYS A 216 -14.58 1.15 9.74
CA CYS A 216 -13.64 0.42 10.58
C CYS A 216 -13.55 0.96 12.02
N TYR A 217 -14.24 2.06 12.33
CA TYR A 217 -14.29 2.70 13.66
C TYR A 217 -15.48 2.22 14.51
#